data_AF-Q2FVR5-F1
#
_entry.id   AF-Q2FVR5-F1
#
_cell.length_a   1.000
_cell.length_b   1.000
_cell.length_c   1.000
_cell.angle_alpha   90.00
_cell.angle_beta   90.00
_cell.angle_gamma   90.00
#
_symmetry.space_group_name_H-M   'P 1'
#
loop_
_entity.id
_entity.type
_entity.pdbx_description
1 polymer ?
#
loop_
_entity_poly.entity_id
_entity_poly.type
_entity_poly.pdbx_seq_one_letter_code
_entity_poly.pdbx_strand_id
1 'polypeptide(L)' 'MVKHLQDHIQFLEQFINNVNALTAKMLKDLQNEYEISLEQSNVLGMLNKEPLTISEITQRQGVNKAAVSRRIKKLIDA' A
#
# COMPACT_ATOMS: atom_id res chain seq x y z
N MET A 1 26.27 20.52 -4.23
CA MET A 1 26.03 19.08 -4.02
C MET A 1 24.76 18.82 -3.18
N VAL A 2 24.62 19.42 -1.99
CA VAL A 2 23.41 19.25 -1.15
C VAL A 2 22.11 19.68 -1.85
N LYS A 3 22.09 20.85 -2.51
CA LYS A 3 20.90 21.32 -3.26
C LYS A 3 20.46 20.34 -4.35
N HIS A 4 21.39 19.85 -5.19
CA HIS A 4 21.07 18.83 -6.20
C HIS A 4 20.50 17.55 -5.60
N LEU A 5 21.03 17.09 -4.45
CA LEU A 5 20.47 15.91 -3.78
C LEU A 5 19.05 16.16 -3.28
N GLN A 6 18.76 17.36 -2.75
CA GLN A 6 17.40 17.75 -2.36
C GLN A 6 16.46 17.77 -3.56
N ASP A 7 16.88 18.34 -4.69
CA ASP A 7 16.09 18.35 -5.93
C ASP A 7 15.81 16.93 -6.43
N HIS A 8 16.79 16.03 -6.38
CA HIS A 8 16.61 14.63 -6.75
C HIS A 8 15.68 13.87 -5.80
N ILE A 9 15.75 14.13 -4.49
CA ILE A 9 14.84 13.53 -3.50
C ILE A 9 13.41 14.02 -3.76
N GLN A 10 13.20 15.31 -4.00
CA GLN A 10 11.88 15.87 -4.30
C GLN A 10 11.32 15.30 -5.61
N PHE A 11 12.15 15.18 -6.64
CA PHE A 11 11.74 14.53 -7.89
C PHE A 11 11.31 13.08 -7.65
N LEU A 12 12.08 12.32 -6.88
CA LEU A 12 11.77 10.92 -6.59
C LEU A 12 10.47 10.80 -5.78
N GLU A 13 10.24 11.67 -4.81
CA GLU A 13 8.99 11.74 -4.05
C GLU A 13 7.80 12.02 -4.97
N GLN A 14 7.90 13.02 -5.86
CA GLN A 14 6.86 13.34 -6.83
C GLN A 14 6.61 12.18 -7.80
N PHE A 15 7.68 11.53 -8.28
CA PHE A 15 7.60 10.38 -9.18
C PHE A 15 6.86 9.21 -8.52
N ILE A 16 7.24 8.86 -7.28
CA ILE A 16 6.58 7.79 -6.51
C ILE A 16 5.09 8.12 -6.29
N ASN A 17 4.77 9.37 -5.94
CA ASN A 17 3.39 9.80 -5.75
C ASN A 17 2.56 9.70 -7.04
N ASN A 18 3.14 10.06 -8.19
CA ASN A 18 2.49 9.93 -9.49
C ASN A 18 2.24 8.46 -9.86
N VAL A 19 3.21 7.58 -9.61
CA VAL A 19 3.06 6.13 -9.83
C VAL A 19 1.96 5.58 -8.93
N ASN A 20 1.95 5.91 -7.63
CA ASN A 20 0.92 5.47 -6.69
C ASN A 20 -0.48 5.95 -7.11
N ALA A 21 -0.61 7.20 -7.56
CA ALA A 21 -1.86 7.75 -8.05
C ALA A 21 -2.35 7.05 -9.34
N LEU A 22 -1.42 6.74 -10.26
CA LEU A 22 -1.73 5.97 -11.46
C LEU A 22 -2.17 4.55 -11.11
N THR A 23 -1.44 3.84 -10.27
CA THR A 23 -1.78 2.49 -9.81
C THR A 23 -3.15 2.46 -9.12
N ALA A 24 -3.44 3.44 -8.26
CA ALA A 24 -4.75 3.54 -7.61
C ALA A 24 -5.90 3.72 -8.62
N LYS A 25 -5.68 4.51 -9.68
CA LYS A 25 -6.67 4.66 -10.77
C LYS A 25 -6.83 3.38 -11.58
N MET A 26 -5.72 2.75 -11.98
CA MET A 26 -5.73 1.54 -12.81
C MET A 26 -6.36 0.34 -12.12
N LEU A 27 -6.16 0.20 -10.81
CA LEU A 27 -6.69 -0.93 -10.04
C LEU A 27 -8.09 -0.70 -9.48
N LYS A 28 -8.67 0.49 -9.64
CA LYS A 28 -9.91 0.86 -8.97
C LYS A 28 -11.08 -0.04 -9.38
N ASP A 29 -11.20 -0.34 -10.67
CA ASP A 29 -12.30 -1.16 -11.18
C ASP A 29 -12.18 -2.61 -10.68
N LEU A 30 -10.97 -3.17 -10.70
CA LEU A 30 -10.69 -4.50 -10.15
C LEU A 30 -10.92 -4.55 -8.64
N GLN A 31 -10.54 -3.51 -7.90
CA GLN A 31 -10.83 -3.42 -6.46
C GLN A 31 -12.33 -3.39 -6.17
N ASN A 32 -13.10 -2.69 -7.02
CA ASN A 32 -14.55 -2.66 -6.89
C ASN A 32 -15.18 -4.02 -7.25
N GLU A 33 -14.66 -4.72 -8.25
CA GLU A 33 -15.11 -6.06 -8.65
C GLU A 33 -14.95 -7.08 -7.52
N TYR A 34 -13.85 -7.00 -6.76
CA TYR A 34 -13.60 -7.85 -5.59
C TYR A 34 -14.10 -7.24 -4.27
N GLU A 35 -14.81 -6.10 -4.31
CA GLU A 35 -15.32 -5.39 -3.13
C GLU A 35 -14.26 -5.09 -2.04
N ILE A 36 -13.01 -4.90 -2.43
CA ILE A 36 -11.90 -4.60 -1.52
C ILE A 36 -11.44 -3.14 -1.60
N SER A 37 -11.00 -2.60 -0.46
CA SER A 37 -10.40 -1.27 -0.40
C SER A 37 -8.96 -1.26 -0.93
N LEU A 38 -8.45 -0.08 -1.27
CA LEU A 38 -7.04 0.11 -1.65
C LEU A 38 -6.09 -0.41 -0.56
N GLU A 39 -6.42 -0.18 0.70
CA GLU A 39 -5.59 -0.62 1.82
C GLU A 39 -5.61 -2.14 2.01
N GLN A 40 -6.73 -2.80 1.69
CA GLN A 40 -6.81 -4.26 1.64
C GLN A 40 -6.00 -4.81 0.46
N SER A 41 -6.11 -4.19 -0.72
CA SER A 41 -5.28 -4.51 -1.89
C SER A 41 -3.79 -4.36 -1.59
N ASN A 42 -3.38 -3.33 -0.83
CA ASN A 42 -2.00 -3.17 -0.40
C ASN A 42 -1.53 -4.31 0.51
N VAL A 43 -2.40 -4.82 1.40
CA VAL A 43 -2.10 -6.00 2.24
C VAL A 43 -1.91 -7.24 1.36
N LEU A 44 -2.81 -7.48 0.40
CA LEU A 44 -2.68 -8.58 -0.57
C LEU A 44 -1.39 -8.48 -1.38
N GLY A 45 -1.02 -7.28 -1.83
CA GLY A 45 0.23 -7.05 -2.57
C GLY A 45 1.50 -7.38 -1.78
N MET A 46 1.48 -7.19 -0.46
CA MET A 46 2.59 -7.62 0.42
C MET A 46 2.60 -9.14 0.60
N LEU A 47 1.44 -9.74 0.87
CA LEU A 47 1.29 -11.19 1.05
C LEU A 47 1.60 -11.98 -0.24
N ASN A 48 1.39 -11.38 -1.40
CA ASN A 48 1.75 -11.97 -2.69
C ASN A 48 3.28 -12.10 -2.89
N LYS A 49 4.09 -11.30 -2.18
CA LYS A 49 5.56 -11.38 -2.26
C LYS A 49 6.12 -12.44 -1.33
N GLU A 50 5.60 -12.50 -0.11
CA GLU A 50 6.03 -13.45 0.91
C GLU A 50 4.96 -13.58 2.00
N PRO A 51 4.89 -14.72 2.72
CA PRO A 51 4.01 -14.85 3.88
C PRO A 51 4.47 -13.90 5.00
N LEU A 52 3.53 -13.11 5.54
CA LEU A 52 3.79 -12.14 6.60
C LEU A 52 2.80 -12.27 7.75
N THR A 53 3.28 -11.99 8.96
CA THR A 53 2.49 -11.83 10.16
C THR A 53 1.82 -10.46 10.21
N ILE A 54 0.78 -10.33 11.04
CA ILE A 54 0.11 -9.04 11.30
C ILE A 54 1.12 -7.98 11.78
N SER A 55 2.09 -8.38 12.61
CA SER A 55 3.10 -7.47 13.16
C SER A 55 4.04 -6.95 12.06
N GLU A 56 4.48 -7.80 11.12
CA GLU A 56 5.34 -7.39 10.01
C GLU A 56 4.61 -6.46 9.05
N ILE A 57 3.34 -6.75 8.75
CA ILE A 57 2.50 -5.87 7.93
C ILE A 57 2.33 -4.50 8.60
N THR A 58 2.10 -4.50 9.92
CA THR A 58 1.98 -3.27 10.73
C THR A 58 3.25 -2.42 10.63
N GLN A 59 4.42 -3.06 10.76
CA GLN A 59 5.71 -2.38 10.66
C GLN A 59 5.96 -1.80 9.27
N ARG A 60 5.64 -2.55 8.20
CA ARG A 60 5.86 -2.11 6.81
C ARG A 60 4.94 -0.97 6.40
N GLN A 61 3.69 -1.01 6.84
CA GLN A 61 2.72 0.04 6.50
C GLN A 61 2.83 1.28 7.41
N GLY A 62 3.46 1.18 8.58
CA GLY A 62 3.52 2.29 9.54
C GLY A 62 2.15 2.69 10.11
N VAL A 63 1.18 1.77 10.15
CA VAL A 63 -0.17 2.01 10.67
C VAL A 63 -0.40 1.26 11.99
N ASN A 64 -1.48 1.57 12.71
CA ASN A 64 -1.84 0.86 13.95
C ASN A 64 -2.19 -0.62 13.67
N LYS A 65 -1.71 -1.53 14.53
CA LYS A 65 -2.00 -2.98 14.50
C LYS A 65 -3.49 -3.30 14.39
N ALA A 66 -4.35 -2.54 15.05
CA ALA A 66 -5.80 -2.72 14.99
C ALA A 66 -6.37 -2.44 13.59
N ALA A 67 -5.82 -1.46 12.86
CA ALA A 67 -6.23 -1.16 11.50
C ALA A 67 -5.86 -2.31 10.55
N VAL A 68 -4.64 -2.84 10.67
CA VAL A 68 -4.20 -4.03 9.91
C VAL A 68 -5.08 -5.23 10.22
N SER A 69 -5.34 -5.50 11.49
CA SER A 69 -6.20 -6.62 11.91
C SER A 69 -7.61 -6.51 11.33
N ARG A 70 -8.22 -5.32 11.33
CA ARG A 70 -9.54 -5.10 10.71
C ARG A 70 -9.54 -5.34 9.19
N ARG A 71 -8.49 -4.90 8.49
CA ARG A 71 -8.34 -5.11 7.04
C ARG A 71 -8.20 -6.60 6.70
N ILE A 72 -7.37 -7.32 7.45
CA ILE A 72 -7.16 -8.76 7.30
C ILE A 72 -8.44 -9.52 7.61
N LYS A 73 -9.14 -9.16 8.70
CA LYS A 73 -10.43 -9.78 9.04
C LYS A 73 -11.43 -9.67 7.89
N LYS A 74 -11.60 -8.46 7.34
CA LYS A 74 -12.47 -8.25 6.16
C LYS A 74 -12.03 -9.01 4.91
N LEU A 75 -10.74 -9.30 4.75
CA LEU A 75 -10.22 -10.10 3.62
C LEU A 75 -10.49 -11.60 3.79
N ILE A 76 -10.62 -12.09 5.02
CA ILE A 76 -10.95 -13.49 5.32
C ILE A 76 -12.46 -13.71 5.26
N ASP A 77 -13.24 -12.70 5.64
CA ASP A 77 -14.71 -12.76 5.69
C ASP A 77 -15.38 -12.53 4.30
N ALA A 78 -14.62 -12.06 3.29
CA ALA A 78 -15.09 -11.82 1.92
C ALA A 78 -15.00 -13.08 1.05
#